data_AF-A0A183N5I7-F1
#
_entry.id   AF-A0A183N5I7-F1
#
_cell.length_a   1.000
_cell.length_b   1.000
_cell.length_c   1.000
_cell.angle_alpha   90.00
_cell.angle_beta   90.00
_cell.angle_gamma   90.00
#
_symmetry.space_group_name_H-M   'P 1'
#
loop_
_entity.id
_entity.type
_entity.pdbx_description
1 polymer ?
#
loop_
_entity_poly.entity_id
_entity_poly.type
_entity_poly.pdbx_seq_one_letter_code
_entity_poly.pdbx_strand_id
1 'polypeptide(L)'
;MTTSWVLQCKDLSNTDLVHIAKLAEQAERYDDMAAAMKRYTEASGNLGNEERNLLSVAYKNVVGARRSAWRVIHGSEMKAVNDCTKKQIAEEYRIKMEKELNTICNQVLALLEDYLLPNASPDDSKVFFLKMQGDYYRYLAEVATDDARTEVVQKSLDAYTKATTAAENLPTTHPIRLGLALNFSVFYYEIQNNSAKACDLAKCAFDSAIAELDQLQDDSYKDSTLIMQLLRDNLTLWASDQTAEGDVENDG
;
A
#
# COMPACT_ATOMS: atom_id res chain seq x y z
N MET A 1 -15.84 -7.01 15.02
CA MET A 1 -14.58 -6.28 15.24
C MET A 1 -14.35 -6.22 16.73
N THR A 2 -13.25 -6.79 17.22
CA THR A 2 -12.75 -6.49 18.57
C THR A 2 -12.43 -5.01 18.59
N THR A 3 -13.21 -4.24 19.34
CA THR A 3 -13.07 -2.79 19.42
C THR A 3 -11.71 -2.49 20.04
N SER A 4 -10.89 -1.66 19.39
CA SER A 4 -9.60 -1.24 19.95
C SER A 4 -9.79 -0.69 21.36
N TRP A 5 -8.92 -1.08 22.29
CA TRP A 5 -8.94 -0.57 23.67
C TRP A 5 -8.68 0.95 23.71
N VAL A 6 -7.89 1.46 22.77
CA VAL A 6 -7.57 2.89 22.65
C VAL A 6 -8.83 3.74 22.43
N LEU A 7 -9.85 3.20 21.77
CA LEU A 7 -11.12 3.90 21.55
C LEU A 7 -11.95 4.05 22.82
N GLN A 8 -11.67 3.27 23.86
CA GLN A 8 -12.35 3.33 25.16
C GLN A 8 -11.66 4.30 26.13
N CYS A 9 -10.39 4.63 25.87
CA CYS A 9 -9.60 5.52 26.71
C CYS A 9 -9.94 6.99 26.42
N LYS A 10 -10.43 7.70 27.45
CA LYS A 10 -10.66 9.15 27.38
C LYS A 10 -9.37 9.91 27.75
N ASP A 11 -9.29 11.17 27.32
CA ASP A 11 -8.28 12.13 27.77
C ASP A 11 -6.81 11.72 27.55
N LEU A 12 -6.52 11.03 26.44
CA LEU A 12 -5.14 10.74 26.03
C LEU A 12 -4.52 11.97 25.36
N SER A 13 -3.33 12.38 25.81
CA SER A 13 -2.54 13.40 25.13
C SER A 13 -1.90 12.86 23.85
N ASN A 14 -1.41 13.76 22.99
CA ASN A 14 -0.67 13.39 21.79
C ASN A 14 0.56 12.54 22.11
N THR A 15 1.26 12.84 23.21
CA THR A 15 2.42 12.05 23.67
C THR A 15 2.01 10.65 24.11
N ASP A 16 0.88 10.52 24.82
CA ASP A 16 0.35 9.21 25.22
C ASP A 16 -0.02 8.37 24.00
N LEU A 17 -0.65 8.98 22.99
CA LEU A 17 -1.03 8.29 21.75
C LEU A 17 0.19 7.74 21.00
N VAL A 18 1.26 8.53 20.87
CA VAL A 18 2.52 8.07 20.26
C VAL A 18 3.16 6.95 21.07
N HIS A 19 3.17 7.07 22.40
CA HIS A 19 3.71 6.03 23.28
C HIS A 19 2.92 4.71 23.17
N ILE A 20 1.58 4.80 23.16
CA ILE A 20 0.69 3.66 22.96
C ILE A 20 0.93 3.02 21.59
N ALA A 21 1.10 3.81 20.53
CA ALA A 21 1.39 3.27 19.19
C ALA A 21 2.69 2.45 19.18
N LYS A 22 3.76 2.94 19.82
CA LYS A 22 5.03 2.21 19.94
C LYS A 22 4.89 0.90 20.75
N LEU A 23 4.15 0.93 21.86
CA LEU A 23 3.87 -0.29 22.63
C LEU A 23 3.03 -1.29 21.84
N ALA A 24 2.03 -0.80 21.10
CA ALA A 24 1.18 -1.62 20.27
C ALA A 24 1.95 -2.25 19.09
N GLU A 25 2.90 -1.52 18.50
CA GLU A 25 3.82 -2.06 17.49
C GLU A 25 4.64 -3.23 18.04
N GLN A 26 5.28 -3.05 19.21
CA GLN A 26 6.08 -4.09 19.87
C GLN A 26 5.25 -5.32 20.27
N ALA A 27 3.97 -5.11 20.60
CA ALA A 27 3.03 -6.17 20.93
C ALA A 27 2.28 -6.74 19.71
N GLU A 28 2.60 -6.26 18.50
CA GLU A 28 1.93 -6.62 17.24
C GLU A 28 0.40 -6.41 17.26
N ARG A 29 -0.08 -5.48 18.10
CA ARG A 29 -1.49 -5.08 18.21
C ARG A 29 -1.80 -3.94 17.27
N TYR A 30 -1.67 -4.19 15.97
CA TYR A 30 -1.77 -3.16 14.94
C TYR A 30 -3.13 -2.45 14.87
N ASP A 31 -4.23 -3.12 15.25
CA ASP A 31 -5.55 -2.48 15.35
C ASP A 31 -5.56 -1.36 16.43
N ASP A 32 -4.87 -1.56 17.55
CA ASP A 32 -4.71 -0.52 18.58
C ASP A 32 -3.73 0.57 18.16
N MET A 33 -2.64 0.17 17.49
CA MET A 33 -1.69 1.11 16.90
C MET A 33 -2.38 2.05 15.90
N ALA A 34 -3.22 1.52 15.01
CA ALA A 34 -3.96 2.30 14.03
C ALA A 34 -4.98 3.24 14.69
N ALA A 35 -5.67 2.79 15.74
CA ALA A 35 -6.60 3.63 16.50
C ALA A 35 -5.88 4.79 17.20
N ALA A 36 -4.70 4.56 17.80
CA ALA A 36 -3.90 5.60 18.43
C ALA A 36 -3.40 6.62 17.39
N MET A 37 -2.85 6.15 16.27
CA MET A 37 -2.32 7.03 15.22
C MET A 37 -3.41 7.80 14.48
N LYS A 38 -4.61 7.22 14.34
CA LYS A 38 -5.80 7.95 13.85
C LYS A 38 -6.10 9.15 14.73
N ARG A 39 -6.28 8.93 16.04
CA ARG A 39 -6.59 10.00 17.00
C ARG A 39 -5.51 11.07 17.02
N TYR A 40 -4.23 10.66 16.97
CA TYR A 40 -3.10 11.59 16.91
C TYR A 40 -3.18 12.46 15.64
N THR A 41 -3.45 11.84 14.49
CA THR A 41 -3.53 12.53 13.20
C THR A 41 -4.67 13.55 13.19
N GLU A 42 -5.86 13.17 13.67
CA GLU A 42 -7.03 14.04 13.74
C GLU A 42 -6.83 15.22 14.71
N ALA A 43 -6.04 15.04 15.78
CA ALA A 43 -5.75 16.07 16.76
C ALA A 43 -4.60 17.01 16.35
N SER A 44 -3.54 16.47 15.74
CA SER A 44 -2.32 17.21 15.41
C SER A 44 -2.39 17.89 14.04
N GLY A 45 -3.01 17.26 13.04
CA GLY A 45 -3.04 17.73 11.64
C GLY A 45 -1.68 17.68 10.92
N ASN A 46 -0.57 17.58 11.65
CA ASN A 46 0.78 17.46 11.09
C ASN A 46 1.56 16.31 11.76
N LEU A 47 2.29 15.53 10.97
CA LEU A 47 3.06 14.37 11.41
C LEU A 47 4.55 14.59 11.10
N GLY A 48 5.39 14.44 12.12
CA GLY A 48 6.83 14.32 11.94
C GLY A 48 7.19 12.99 11.28
N ASN A 49 8.49 12.78 11.04
CA ASN A 49 8.97 11.56 10.37
C ASN A 49 8.65 10.30 11.19
N GLU A 50 8.77 10.36 12.51
CA GLU A 50 8.47 9.23 13.39
C GLU A 50 6.97 8.89 13.35
N GLU A 51 6.09 9.88 13.52
CA GLU A 51 4.64 9.63 13.55
C GLU A 51 4.11 9.19 12.18
N ARG A 52 4.68 9.72 11.10
CA ARG A 52 4.37 9.26 9.74
C ARG A 52 4.73 7.80 9.53
N ASN A 53 5.90 7.38 10.01
CA ASN A 53 6.31 5.99 9.94
C ASN A 53 5.38 5.10 10.77
N LEU A 54 5.05 5.49 12.01
CA LEU A 54 4.10 4.76 12.87
C LEU A 54 2.72 4.63 12.21
N LEU A 55 2.19 5.69 11.62
CA LEU A 55 0.91 5.66 10.89
C LEU A 55 0.96 4.64 9.74
N SER A 56 2.02 4.68 8.94
CA SER A 56 2.20 3.79 7.80
C SER A 56 2.34 2.33 8.22
N VAL A 57 3.18 2.05 9.22
CA VAL A 57 3.37 0.70 9.76
C VAL A 57 2.07 0.15 10.33
N ALA A 58 1.33 0.96 11.10
CA ALA A 58 0.06 0.55 11.70
C ALA A 58 -0.94 0.09 10.64
N TYR A 59 -1.26 0.97 9.69
CA TYR A 59 -2.28 0.65 8.69
C TYR A 59 -1.82 -0.37 7.65
N LYS A 60 -0.52 -0.40 7.28
CA LYS A 60 0.05 -1.45 6.41
C LYS A 60 -0.19 -2.84 6.99
N ASN A 61 0.04 -3.02 8.29
CA ASN A 61 -0.16 -4.31 8.93
C ASN A 61 -1.64 -4.66 9.10
N VAL A 62 -2.48 -3.69 9.50
CA VAL A 62 -3.94 -3.90 9.61
C VAL A 62 -4.53 -4.30 8.26
N VAL A 63 -4.29 -3.51 7.20
CA VAL A 63 -4.82 -3.82 5.86
C VAL A 63 -4.19 -5.08 5.27
N GLY A 64 -2.89 -5.30 5.48
CA GLY A 64 -2.16 -6.47 5.00
C GLY A 64 -2.74 -7.79 5.52
N ALA A 65 -3.06 -7.85 6.82
CA ALA A 65 -3.71 -9.03 7.41
C ALA A 65 -5.06 -9.33 6.77
N ARG A 66 -5.90 -8.30 6.52
CA ARG A 66 -7.21 -8.47 5.88
C ARG A 66 -7.09 -8.83 4.41
N ARG A 67 -6.12 -8.28 3.67
CA ARG A 67 -5.84 -8.63 2.27
C ARG A 67 -5.43 -10.09 2.14
N SER A 68 -4.50 -10.54 2.99
CA SER A 68 -4.08 -11.95 3.02
C SER A 68 -5.25 -12.89 3.34
N ALA A 69 -6.09 -12.55 4.32
CA ALA A 69 -7.28 -13.34 4.65
C ALA A 69 -8.27 -13.38 3.47
N TRP A 70 -8.54 -12.23 2.84
CA TRP A 70 -9.43 -12.13 1.69
C TRP A 70 -8.95 -13.01 0.52
N ARG A 71 -7.66 -12.99 0.17
CA ARG A 71 -7.10 -13.83 -0.91
C ARG A 71 -7.30 -15.32 -0.66
N VAL A 72 -7.09 -15.77 0.59
CA VAL A 72 -7.31 -17.17 0.96
C VAL A 72 -8.78 -17.54 0.79
N ILE A 73 -9.69 -16.70 1.29
CA ILE A 73 -11.13 -16.96 1.24
C ILE A 73 -11.64 -16.94 -0.20
N HIS A 74 -11.24 -15.95 -0.99
CA HIS A 74 -11.57 -15.85 -2.41
C HIS A 74 -11.03 -17.06 -3.20
N GLY A 75 -9.79 -17.48 -2.92
CA GLY A 75 -9.23 -18.69 -3.51
C GLY A 75 -10.00 -19.98 -3.11
N SER A 76 -10.53 -20.05 -1.89
CA SER A 76 -11.39 -21.15 -1.45
C SER A 76 -12.76 -21.13 -2.14
N GLU A 77 -13.36 -19.95 -2.32
CA GLU A 77 -14.61 -19.74 -3.04
C GLU A 77 -14.49 -20.23 -4.50
N MET A 78 -13.41 -19.83 -5.19
CA MET A 78 -13.15 -20.23 -6.58
C MET A 78 -12.95 -21.74 -6.73
N LYS A 79 -12.45 -22.43 -5.70
CA LYS A 79 -12.27 -23.90 -5.71
C LYS A 79 -13.55 -24.67 -5.35
N ALA A 80 -14.56 -24.03 -4.76
CA ALA A 80 -15.78 -24.67 -4.29
C ALA A 80 -16.85 -24.87 -5.39
N VAL A 81 -16.45 -25.00 -6.65
CA VAL A 81 -17.36 -24.99 -7.84
C VAL A 81 -18.48 -26.03 -7.75
N ASN A 82 -18.20 -27.20 -7.18
CA ASN A 82 -19.14 -28.33 -7.12
C ASN A 82 -19.86 -28.49 -5.76
N ASP A 83 -19.60 -27.59 -4.79
CA ASP A 83 -20.19 -27.64 -3.45
C ASP A 83 -20.87 -26.31 -3.14
N CYS A 84 -22.17 -26.24 -3.47
CA CYS A 84 -22.97 -25.02 -3.34
C CYS A 84 -22.95 -24.45 -1.92
N THR A 85 -22.96 -25.33 -0.90
CA THR A 85 -22.95 -24.89 0.51
C THR A 85 -21.61 -24.26 0.88
N LYS A 86 -20.49 -24.91 0.53
CA LYS A 86 -19.16 -24.33 0.79
C LYS A 86 -18.92 -23.05 0.00
N LYS A 87 -19.40 -23.00 -1.24
CA LYS A 87 -19.30 -21.81 -2.07
C LYS A 87 -20.04 -20.64 -1.42
N GLN A 88 -21.28 -20.84 -0.97
CA GLN A 88 -22.05 -19.80 -0.31
C GLN A 88 -21.39 -19.32 0.99
N ILE A 89 -20.88 -20.23 1.83
CA ILE A 89 -20.16 -19.86 3.06
C ILE A 89 -18.91 -19.02 2.75
N ALA A 90 -18.14 -19.41 1.73
CA ALA A 90 -16.94 -18.69 1.32
C ALA A 90 -17.28 -17.31 0.74
N GLU A 91 -18.35 -17.20 -0.06
CA GLU A 91 -18.85 -15.95 -0.61
C GLU A 91 -19.30 -14.97 0.49
N GLU A 92 -20.13 -15.42 1.44
CA GLU A 92 -20.57 -14.58 2.56
C GLU A 92 -19.39 -14.09 3.39
N TYR A 93 -18.38 -14.94 3.60
CA TYR A 93 -17.18 -14.55 4.34
C TYR A 93 -16.29 -13.60 3.54
N ARG A 94 -16.14 -13.81 2.21
CA ARG A 94 -15.44 -12.88 1.31
C ARG A 94 -16.05 -11.49 1.41
N ILE A 95 -17.37 -11.37 1.25
CA ILE A 95 -18.09 -10.09 1.32
C ILE A 95 -17.84 -9.38 2.66
N LYS A 96 -17.76 -10.13 3.76
CA LYS A 96 -17.42 -9.56 5.07
C LYS A 96 -15.99 -8.99 5.09
N MET A 97 -15.02 -9.72 4.55
CA MET A 97 -13.63 -9.24 4.45
C MET A 97 -13.50 -8.01 3.57
N GLU A 98 -14.25 -7.94 2.47
CA GLU A 98 -14.29 -6.76 1.59
C GLU A 98 -14.82 -5.54 2.32
N LYS A 99 -15.88 -5.69 3.12
CA LYS A 99 -16.40 -4.60 3.95
C LYS A 99 -15.38 -4.11 4.97
N GLU A 100 -14.64 -5.02 5.61
CA GLU A 100 -13.58 -4.66 6.55
C GLU A 100 -12.43 -3.93 5.83
N LEU A 101 -11.97 -4.43 4.69
CA LEU A 101 -10.96 -3.78 3.85
C LEU A 101 -11.39 -2.39 3.39
N ASN A 102 -12.59 -2.27 2.83
CA ASN A 102 -13.14 -1.00 2.38
C ASN A 102 -13.22 0.02 3.52
N THR A 103 -13.63 -0.42 4.72
CA THR A 103 -13.68 0.45 5.90
C THR A 103 -12.28 0.97 6.27
N ILE A 104 -11.29 0.09 6.34
CA ILE A 104 -9.91 0.46 6.68
C ILE A 104 -9.32 1.41 5.63
N CYS A 105 -9.48 1.08 4.34
CA CYS A 105 -8.96 1.90 3.26
C CYS A 105 -9.60 3.29 3.23
N ASN A 106 -10.92 3.37 3.31
CA ASN A 106 -11.63 4.66 3.32
C ASN A 106 -11.28 5.50 4.55
N GLN A 107 -11.04 4.87 5.70
CA GLN A 107 -10.55 5.58 6.89
C GLN A 107 -9.18 6.23 6.64
N VAL A 108 -8.25 5.51 6.01
CA VAL A 108 -6.93 6.09 5.69
C VAL A 108 -7.04 7.18 4.64
N LEU A 109 -7.84 6.97 3.59
CA LEU A 109 -8.06 7.96 2.54
C LEU A 109 -8.64 9.26 3.11
N ALA A 110 -9.61 9.17 4.04
CA ALA A 110 -10.13 10.35 4.74
C ALA A 110 -9.04 11.05 5.56
N LEU A 111 -8.19 10.32 6.29
CA LEU A 111 -7.07 10.92 7.03
C LEU A 111 -6.10 11.65 6.10
N LEU A 112 -5.82 11.07 4.93
CA LEU A 112 -4.94 11.67 3.92
C LEU A 112 -5.54 12.95 3.34
N GLU A 113 -6.81 12.91 2.95
CA GLU A 113 -7.49 14.01 2.27
C GLU A 113 -7.83 15.16 3.22
N ASP A 114 -8.31 14.87 4.43
CA ASP A 114 -8.83 15.89 5.35
C ASP A 114 -7.72 16.51 6.23
N TYR A 115 -6.64 15.79 6.52
CA TYR A 115 -5.64 16.22 7.50
C TYR A 115 -4.21 16.29 6.94
N LEU A 116 -3.75 15.28 6.21
CA LEU A 116 -2.32 15.13 5.93
C LEU A 116 -1.87 15.84 4.65
N LEU A 117 -2.59 15.65 3.54
CA LEU A 117 -2.26 16.29 2.26
C LEU A 117 -2.41 17.83 2.31
N PRO A 118 -3.45 18.41 2.96
CA PRO A 118 -3.56 19.87 3.06
C PRO A 118 -2.40 20.52 3.83
N ASN A 119 -1.81 19.78 4.79
CA ASN A 119 -0.74 20.27 5.66
C ASN A 119 0.66 19.79 5.22
N ALA A 120 0.78 19.14 4.05
CA ALA A 120 2.03 18.56 3.60
C ALA A 120 3.03 19.64 3.12
N SER A 121 4.05 19.91 3.94
CA SER A 121 5.28 20.63 3.59
C SER A 121 6.44 19.95 4.33
N PRO A 122 7.60 19.55 3.75
CA PRO A 122 8.16 19.70 2.38
C PRO A 122 7.84 18.53 1.40
N ASP A 123 8.42 18.57 0.19
CA ASP A 123 8.20 17.68 -0.97
C ASP A 123 8.14 16.17 -0.60
N ASP A 124 9.05 15.67 0.24
CA ASP A 124 9.08 14.26 0.69
C ASP A 124 7.77 13.80 1.32
N SER A 125 7.16 14.66 2.14
CA SER A 125 5.91 14.36 2.85
C SER A 125 4.76 14.24 1.87
N LYS A 126 4.75 15.12 0.87
CA LYS A 126 3.73 15.12 -0.18
C LYS A 126 3.83 13.86 -1.04
N VAL A 127 5.03 13.48 -1.47
CA VAL A 127 5.24 12.23 -2.22
C VAL A 127 4.82 11.02 -1.39
N PHE A 128 5.19 10.99 -0.12
CA PHE A 128 4.82 9.91 0.79
C PHE A 128 3.30 9.74 0.90
N PHE A 129 2.56 10.82 1.17
CA PHE A 129 1.11 10.76 1.35
C PHE A 129 0.36 10.49 0.04
N LEU A 130 0.82 11.04 -1.10
CA LEU A 130 0.23 10.73 -2.41
C LEU A 130 0.48 9.27 -2.82
N LYS A 131 1.68 8.75 -2.57
CA LYS A 131 1.98 7.33 -2.76
C LYS A 131 1.06 6.47 -1.89
N MET A 132 0.92 6.82 -0.61
CA MET A 132 0.02 6.13 0.32
C MET A 132 -1.42 6.15 -0.20
N GLN A 133 -1.90 7.30 -0.68
CA GLN A 133 -3.23 7.43 -1.29
C GLN A 133 -3.41 6.47 -2.48
N GLY A 134 -2.41 6.40 -3.37
CA GLY A 134 -2.39 5.44 -4.48
C GLY A 134 -2.42 3.98 -3.99
N ASP A 135 -1.67 3.64 -2.94
CA ASP A 135 -1.67 2.30 -2.35
C ASP A 135 -3.06 1.89 -1.82
N TYR A 136 -3.76 2.78 -1.10
CA TYR A 136 -5.08 2.46 -0.55
C TYR A 136 -6.17 2.41 -1.62
N TYR A 137 -6.13 3.27 -2.65
CA TYR A 137 -7.02 3.12 -3.80
C TYR A 137 -6.75 1.82 -4.57
N ARG A 138 -5.48 1.41 -4.71
CA ARG A 138 -5.12 0.12 -5.28
C ARG A 138 -5.68 -1.06 -4.47
N TYR A 139 -5.64 -1.01 -3.14
CA TYR A 139 -6.23 -2.05 -2.30
C TYR A 139 -7.76 -2.12 -2.43
N LEU A 140 -8.43 -0.98 -2.60
CA LEU A 140 -9.86 -0.94 -2.95
C LEU A 140 -10.11 -1.57 -4.33
N ALA A 141 -9.27 -1.27 -5.32
CA ALA A 141 -9.39 -1.81 -6.66
C ALA A 141 -9.26 -3.34 -6.70
N GLU A 142 -8.41 -3.93 -5.86
CA GLU A 142 -8.20 -5.39 -5.77
C GLU A 142 -9.48 -6.16 -5.46
N VAL A 143 -10.38 -5.57 -4.64
CA VAL A 143 -11.61 -6.22 -4.18
C VAL A 143 -12.90 -5.68 -4.81
N ALA A 144 -12.81 -4.59 -5.57
CA ALA A 144 -13.95 -3.96 -6.22
C ALA A 144 -14.39 -4.73 -7.49
N THR A 145 -15.70 -4.74 -7.75
CA THR A 145 -16.31 -5.29 -8.96
C THR A 145 -16.87 -4.19 -9.86
N ASP A 146 -16.96 -4.48 -11.16
CA ASP A 146 -17.69 -3.70 -12.16
C ASP A 146 -17.34 -2.19 -12.16
N ASP A 147 -18.37 -1.33 -12.14
CA ASP A 147 -18.24 0.12 -12.26
C ASP A 147 -17.44 0.75 -11.10
N ALA A 148 -17.58 0.21 -9.90
CA ALA A 148 -16.84 0.69 -8.73
C ALA A 148 -15.33 0.48 -8.91
N ARG A 149 -14.91 -0.59 -9.59
CA ARG A 149 -13.49 -0.86 -9.88
C ARG A 149 -12.91 0.23 -10.79
N THR A 150 -13.61 0.59 -11.86
CA THR A 150 -13.10 1.60 -12.81
C THR A 150 -12.79 2.93 -12.13
N GLU A 151 -13.68 3.40 -11.24
CA GLU A 151 -13.47 4.65 -10.51
C GLU A 151 -12.25 4.58 -9.58
N VAL A 152 -12.14 3.53 -8.76
CA VAL A 152 -11.01 3.42 -7.80
C VAL A 152 -9.68 3.19 -8.51
N VAL A 153 -9.66 2.51 -9.65
CA VAL A 153 -8.46 2.35 -10.49
C VAL A 153 -8.00 3.70 -11.01
N GLN A 154 -8.92 4.55 -11.48
CA GLN A 154 -8.57 5.89 -11.95
C GLN A 154 -8.04 6.76 -10.81
N LYS A 155 -8.67 6.72 -9.63
CA LYS A 155 -8.17 7.45 -8.44
C LYS A 155 -6.78 6.99 -8.02
N SER A 156 -6.51 5.68 -8.07
CA SER A 156 -5.18 5.13 -7.80
C SER A 156 -4.15 5.63 -8.81
N LEU A 157 -4.48 5.61 -10.11
CA LEU A 157 -3.60 6.10 -11.18
C LEU A 157 -3.28 7.59 -11.00
N ASP A 158 -4.31 8.40 -10.71
CA ASP A 158 -4.15 9.84 -10.50
C ASP A 158 -3.24 10.15 -9.30
N ALA A 159 -3.43 9.43 -8.19
CA ALA A 159 -2.60 9.58 -6.99
C ALA A 159 -1.13 9.23 -7.25
N TYR A 160 -0.85 8.08 -7.90
CA TYR A 160 0.52 7.70 -8.26
C TYR A 160 1.16 8.64 -9.29
N THR A 161 0.37 9.17 -10.23
CA THR A 161 0.85 10.14 -11.22
C THR A 161 1.25 11.44 -10.53
N LYS A 162 0.38 11.97 -9.64
CA LYS A 162 0.70 13.16 -8.83
C LYS A 162 1.93 12.93 -7.94
N ALA A 163 2.06 11.74 -7.34
CA ALA A 163 3.23 11.37 -6.55
C ALA A 163 4.50 11.35 -7.40
N THR A 164 4.43 10.84 -8.64
CA THR A 164 5.57 10.76 -9.56
C THR A 164 6.06 12.15 -9.92
N THR A 165 5.16 13.06 -10.29
CA THR A 165 5.51 14.46 -10.56
C THR A 165 6.11 15.15 -9.33
N ALA A 166 5.54 14.95 -8.15
CA ALA A 166 6.10 15.52 -6.92
C ALA A 166 7.47 14.93 -6.55
N ALA A 167 7.78 13.70 -6.99
CA ALA A 167 9.04 13.03 -6.72
C ALA A 167 10.19 13.43 -7.67
N GLU A 168 9.93 14.24 -8.70
CA GLU A 168 10.96 14.67 -9.67
C GLU A 168 12.14 15.38 -9.01
N ASN A 169 11.90 16.11 -7.91
CA ASN A 169 12.91 16.82 -7.13
C ASN A 169 13.73 15.91 -6.20
N LEU A 170 13.30 14.66 -5.99
CA LEU A 170 14.02 13.72 -5.12
C LEU A 170 15.10 13.00 -5.92
N PRO A 171 16.28 12.72 -5.35
CA PRO A 171 17.31 11.89 -5.99
C PRO A 171 16.73 10.55 -6.49
N THR A 172 17.26 10.02 -7.59
CA THR A 172 16.75 8.75 -8.14
C THR A 172 16.94 7.58 -7.18
N THR A 173 17.92 7.69 -6.29
CA THR A 173 18.24 6.76 -5.22
C THR A 173 17.42 6.97 -3.94
N HIS A 174 16.56 7.99 -3.87
CA HIS A 174 15.81 8.31 -2.66
C HIS A 174 14.78 7.21 -2.32
N PRO A 175 14.74 6.67 -1.08
CA PRO A 175 13.86 5.55 -0.73
C PRO A 175 12.37 5.79 -1.04
N ILE A 176 11.88 7.02 -0.83
CA ILE A 176 10.47 7.36 -1.14
C ILE A 176 10.19 7.29 -2.65
N ARG A 177 11.13 7.77 -3.49
CA ARG A 177 10.99 7.77 -4.95
C ARG A 177 11.07 6.34 -5.51
N LEU A 178 12.02 5.55 -5.00
CA LEU A 178 12.13 4.13 -5.35
C LEU A 178 10.90 3.33 -4.92
N GLY A 179 10.43 3.54 -3.69
CA GLY A 179 9.24 2.88 -3.16
C GLY A 179 7.97 3.26 -3.92
N LEU A 180 7.88 4.49 -4.44
CA LEU A 180 6.83 4.91 -5.34
C LEU A 180 6.88 4.15 -6.66
N ALA A 181 8.06 4.08 -7.31
CA ALA A 181 8.21 3.36 -8.56
C ALA A 181 7.88 1.86 -8.42
N LEU A 182 8.30 1.23 -7.32
CA LEU A 182 7.97 -0.15 -6.97
C LEU A 182 6.46 -0.37 -6.87
N ASN A 183 5.76 0.48 -6.12
CA ASN A 183 4.32 0.29 -5.93
C ASN A 183 3.51 0.64 -7.19
N PHE A 184 3.97 1.62 -7.98
CA PHE A 184 3.30 2.02 -9.21
C PHE A 184 3.51 1.00 -10.34
N SER A 185 4.67 0.34 -10.41
CA SER A 185 4.87 -0.78 -11.35
C SER A 185 3.97 -1.96 -11.00
N VAL A 186 3.87 -2.32 -9.71
CA VAL A 186 2.93 -3.35 -9.22
C VAL A 186 1.49 -2.98 -9.56
N PHE A 187 1.09 -1.71 -9.46
CA PHE A 187 -0.23 -1.26 -9.90
C PHE A 187 -0.47 -1.52 -11.39
N TYR A 188 0.47 -1.15 -12.27
CA TYR A 188 0.33 -1.42 -13.70
C TYR A 188 0.23 -2.90 -14.00
N TYR A 189 1.00 -3.73 -13.29
CA TYR A 189 1.01 -5.17 -13.47
C TYR A 189 -0.29 -5.82 -12.96
N GLU A 190 -0.60 -5.69 -11.66
CA GLU A 190 -1.68 -6.42 -10.99
C GLU A 190 -3.08 -5.83 -11.24
N ILE A 191 -3.18 -4.51 -11.46
CA ILE A 191 -4.48 -3.82 -11.53
C ILE A 191 -4.88 -3.47 -12.95
N GLN A 192 -3.95 -2.94 -13.74
CA GLN A 192 -4.20 -2.56 -15.13
C GLN A 192 -3.87 -3.67 -16.14
N ASN A 193 -3.30 -4.80 -15.70
CA ASN A 193 -2.84 -5.88 -16.57
C ASN A 193 -1.93 -5.37 -17.71
N ASN A 194 -1.11 -4.36 -17.43
CA ASN A 194 -0.19 -3.74 -18.38
C ASN A 194 1.26 -4.09 -18.02
N SER A 195 1.64 -5.32 -18.36
CA SER A 195 2.98 -5.88 -18.06
C SER A 195 4.10 -5.06 -18.67
N ALA A 196 3.96 -4.61 -19.92
CA ALA A 196 4.98 -3.80 -20.59
C ALA A 196 5.28 -2.50 -19.82
N LYS A 197 4.25 -1.74 -19.47
CA LYS A 197 4.41 -0.48 -18.73
C LYS A 197 4.93 -0.70 -17.31
N ALA A 198 4.55 -1.79 -16.66
CA ALA A 198 5.07 -2.16 -15.33
C ALA A 198 6.58 -2.44 -15.39
N CYS A 199 7.02 -3.25 -16.34
CA CYS A 199 8.43 -3.59 -16.55
C CYS A 199 9.24 -2.36 -16.94
N ASP A 200 8.76 -1.53 -17.87
CA ASP A 200 9.43 -0.30 -18.28
C ASP A 200 9.64 0.65 -17.10
N LEU A 201 8.62 0.86 -16.27
CA LEU A 201 8.69 1.72 -15.10
C LEU A 201 9.67 1.17 -14.04
N ALA A 202 9.58 -0.12 -13.72
CA ALA A 202 10.45 -0.75 -12.73
C ALA A 202 11.92 -0.76 -13.19
N LYS A 203 12.15 -1.06 -14.47
CA LYS A 203 13.49 -1.08 -15.08
C LYS A 203 14.11 0.31 -15.12
N CYS A 204 13.35 1.32 -15.57
CA CYS A 204 13.83 2.71 -15.60
C CYS A 204 14.23 3.21 -14.21
N ALA A 205 13.44 2.92 -13.17
CA ALA A 205 13.77 3.28 -11.81
C ALA A 205 15.01 2.55 -11.29
N PHE A 206 15.13 1.24 -11.56
CA PHE A 206 16.28 0.45 -11.17
C PHE A 206 17.57 0.94 -11.84
N ASP A 207 17.56 1.09 -13.17
CA ASP A 207 18.73 1.51 -13.95
C ASP A 207 19.19 2.93 -13.57
N SER A 208 18.25 3.85 -13.35
CA SER A 208 18.56 5.22 -12.90
C SER A 208 19.23 5.21 -11.52
N ALA A 209 18.71 4.42 -10.58
CA ALA A 209 19.26 4.34 -9.24
C ALA A 209 20.64 3.65 -9.19
N ILE A 210 20.88 2.65 -10.05
CA ILE A 210 22.19 2.02 -10.21
C ILE A 210 23.23 3.04 -10.68
N ALA A 211 22.87 3.92 -11.63
CA ALA A 211 23.79 4.93 -12.16
C ALA A 211 24.26 5.96 -11.12
N GLU A 212 23.48 6.17 -10.06
CA GLU A 212 23.75 7.13 -8.98
C GLU A 212 24.06 6.45 -7.63
N LEU A 213 24.19 5.12 -7.60
CA LEU A 213 24.33 4.33 -6.36
C LEU A 213 25.58 4.71 -5.56
N ASP A 214 26.68 5.03 -6.24
CA ASP A 214 27.95 5.41 -5.61
C ASP A 214 27.89 6.78 -4.88
N GLN A 215 26.82 7.55 -5.08
CA GLN A 215 26.63 8.87 -4.46
C GLN A 215 25.75 8.82 -3.19
N LEU A 216 25.22 7.65 -2.83
CA LEU A 216 24.36 7.48 -1.66
C LEU A 216 25.13 7.66 -0.35
N GLN A 217 24.49 8.34 0.61
CA GLN A 217 24.96 8.43 2.00
C GLN A 217 24.61 7.15 2.77
N ASP A 218 25.43 6.79 3.76
CA ASP A 218 25.32 5.55 4.54
C ASP A 218 23.93 5.34 5.18
N ASP A 219 23.27 6.41 5.64
CA ASP A 219 22.01 6.34 6.40
C ASP A 219 20.80 5.87 5.57
N SER A 220 20.76 6.18 4.26
CA SER A 220 19.68 5.74 3.36
C SER A 220 20.05 4.55 2.48
N TYR A 221 21.33 4.17 2.45
CA TYR A 221 21.86 3.13 1.56
C TYR A 221 21.13 1.79 1.73
N LYS A 222 20.89 1.38 2.97
CA LYS A 222 20.23 0.10 3.28
C LYS A 222 18.79 0.05 2.78
N ASP A 223 18.03 1.13 2.95
CA ASP A 223 16.63 1.19 2.54
C ASP A 223 16.51 1.25 1.01
N SER A 224 17.33 2.08 0.36
CA SER A 224 17.35 2.18 -1.10
C SER A 224 17.74 0.85 -1.76
N THR A 225 18.81 0.19 -1.28
CA THR A 225 19.25 -1.09 -1.84
C THR A 225 18.23 -2.21 -1.64
N LEU A 226 17.54 -2.23 -0.50
CA LEU A 226 16.44 -3.18 -0.28
C LEU A 226 15.29 -2.97 -1.28
N ILE A 227 14.91 -1.72 -1.57
CA ILE A 227 13.85 -1.44 -2.55
C ILE A 227 14.30 -1.77 -3.98
N MET A 228 15.54 -1.47 -4.34
CA MET A 228 16.13 -1.86 -5.63
C MET A 228 16.14 -3.37 -5.82
N GLN A 229 16.43 -4.12 -4.75
CA GLN A 229 16.35 -5.57 -4.74
C GLN A 229 14.93 -6.07 -5.05
N LEU A 230 13.91 -5.47 -4.41
CA LEU A 230 12.50 -5.80 -4.68
C LEU A 230 12.08 -5.46 -6.12
N LEU A 231 12.55 -4.34 -6.68
CA LEU A 231 12.32 -4.00 -8.09
C LEU A 231 12.90 -5.06 -9.03
N ARG A 232 14.14 -5.51 -8.78
CA ARG A 232 14.80 -6.57 -9.55
C ARG A 232 14.05 -7.90 -9.45
N ASP A 233 13.60 -8.24 -8.25
CA ASP A 233 12.89 -9.50 -8.01
C ASP A 233 11.54 -9.53 -8.75
N ASN A 234 10.81 -8.41 -8.74
CA ASN A 234 9.60 -8.25 -9.56
C ASN A 234 9.88 -8.37 -11.06
N LEU A 235 10.91 -7.69 -11.58
CA LEU A 235 11.30 -7.80 -12.99
C LEU A 235 11.64 -9.24 -13.40
N THR A 236 12.31 -9.99 -12.51
CA THR A 236 12.67 -11.39 -12.75
C THR A 236 11.42 -12.27 -12.81
N LEU A 237 10.49 -12.08 -11.86
CA LEU A 237 9.22 -12.80 -11.83
C LEU A 237 8.39 -12.53 -13.09
N TRP A 238 8.22 -11.26 -13.46
CA TRP A 238 7.40 -10.87 -14.61
C TRP A 238 8.00 -11.30 -15.94
N ALA A 239 9.32 -11.38 -16.06
CA ALA A 239 9.97 -11.94 -17.24
C ALA A 239 9.66 -13.44 -17.41
N SER A 240 9.58 -14.21 -16.31
CA SER A 240 9.22 -15.63 -16.37
C SER A 240 7.76 -15.88 -16.78
N ASP A 241 6.84 -15.01 -16.36
CA ASP A 241 5.43 -15.11 -16.76
C ASP A 241 5.24 -14.87 -18.26
N GLN A 242 5.97 -13.90 -18.84
CA GLN A 242 5.93 -13.62 -20.28
C GLN A 242 6.46 -14.80 -21.12
N THR A 243 7.48 -15.52 -20.64
CA THR A 243 7.96 -16.73 -21.31
C THR A 243 6.98 -17.89 -21.21
N ALA A 244 6.25 -18.01 -20.09
CA ALA A 244 5.26 -19.06 -19.90
C ALA A 244 3.99 -18.84 -20.74
N GLU A 245 3.56 -17.59 -20.94
CA GLU A 245 2.42 -17.25 -21.82
C GLU A 245 2.75 -17.46 -23.31
N GLY A 246 3.99 -17.16 -23.73
CA GLY A 246 4.44 -17.35 -25.12
C GLY A 246 4.60 -18.80 -25.58
N ASP A 247 4.82 -19.73 -24.64
CA ASP A 247 4.91 -21.17 -24.94
C ASP A 247 3.52 -21.83 -25.09
N VAL A 248 2.44 -21.21 -24.61
CA VAL A 248 1.07 -21.73 -24.75
C VAL A 248 0.43 -21.33 -26.09
N GLU A 249 0.85 -20.22 -26.69
CA GLU A 249 0.33 -19.76 -28.00
C GLU A 249 0.95 -20.49 -29.21
N ASN A 250 1.99 -21.31 -29.03
CA ASN A 250 2.72 -21.94 -30.13
C ASN A 250 2.39 -23.43 -30.38
N ASP A 251 1.33 -23.95 -29.73
CA ASP A 251 0.88 -25.35 -29.85
C ASP A 251 -0.58 -25.46 -30.36
N GLY A 252 -1.02 -24.49 -31.18
CA GLY A 252 -2.34 -24.43 -31.81
C GLY A 252 -2.31 -24.45 -33.34
#